data_AF-A0A7S2XW21-F1
#
_entry.id   AF-A0A7S2XW21-F1
#
_cell.length_a   1.000
_cell.length_b   1.000
_cell.length_c   1.000
_cell.angle_alpha   90.00
_cell.angle_beta   90.00
_cell.angle_gamma   90.00
#
_symmetry.space_group_name_H-M   'P 1'
#
loop_
_entity.id
_entity.type
_entity.pdbx_description
1 polymer ?
#
loop_
_entity_poly.entity_id
_entity_poly.type
_entity_poly.pdbx_seq_one_letter_code
_entity_poly.pdbx_strand_id
1 'polypeptide(L)'
;MGFPKTGTTSLSKFFSCGGHEAAHTWAIPNRTHPPPPLGTEEEEVKPERCGKCIKANIVRKRPPLEGCGAFDIWSDCSYADWVDKTYDVDCYFPMLQGLAEIHAAYPHATFLLGTRDPDTWYKSVSKWGDLEDRLIHCNATGFPNGNINVHNASARRDSLTTLLTTQNQLVRDFVAQHPSHTLLEVDIHANSSQTTATKLSQAFGISSHCWKNIPPNKGKVNSIKQKELEEQLVLENGVVVEGPK
;
A
#
# COMPACT_ATOMS: atom_id res chain seq x y z
N MET A 1 -0.28 -8.36 -1.39
CA MET A 1 -1.27 -7.68 -2.25
C MET A 1 -2.46 -7.27 -1.42
N GLY A 2 -2.60 -5.99 -1.06
CA GLY A 2 -3.73 -5.54 -0.25
C GLY A 2 -4.05 -4.10 -0.57
N PHE A 3 -5.34 -3.81 -0.69
CA PHE A 3 -5.82 -2.44 -0.89
C PHE A 3 -5.70 -1.66 0.43
N PRO A 4 -5.52 -0.34 0.40
CA PRO A 4 -5.50 0.46 1.62
C PRO A 4 -6.70 0.12 2.51
N LYS A 5 -6.48 0.01 3.82
CA LYS A 5 -7.49 -0.32 4.85
C LYS A 5 -8.03 -1.76 4.84
N THR A 6 -7.40 -2.70 4.12
CA THR A 6 -7.67 -4.15 4.25
C THR A 6 -6.72 -4.85 5.24
N GLY A 7 -6.30 -4.15 6.30
CA GLY A 7 -5.50 -4.71 7.40
C GLY A 7 -4.01 -4.88 7.09
N THR A 8 -3.51 -4.19 6.07
CA THR A 8 -2.10 -4.15 5.67
C THR A 8 -1.15 -3.82 6.83
N THR A 9 -1.51 -2.87 7.71
CA THR A 9 -0.72 -2.59 8.92
C THR A 9 -0.65 -3.78 9.87
N SER A 10 -1.76 -4.47 10.12
CA SER A 10 -1.79 -5.66 10.98
C SER A 10 -0.96 -6.80 10.39
N LEU A 11 -1.01 -6.98 9.07
CA LEU A 11 -0.19 -7.95 8.35
C LEU A 11 1.30 -7.61 8.46
N SER A 12 1.70 -6.37 8.19
CA SER A 12 3.10 -5.92 8.36
C SER A 12 3.61 -6.20 9.78
N LYS A 13 2.83 -5.84 10.82
CA LYS A 13 3.24 -6.09 12.21
C LYS A 13 3.28 -7.57 12.58
N PHE A 14 2.43 -8.40 11.97
CA PHE A 14 2.48 -9.85 12.15
C PHE A 14 3.83 -10.41 11.70
N PHE A 15 4.29 -10.01 10.50
CA PHE A 15 5.59 -10.45 9.97
C PHE A 15 6.76 -9.89 10.75
N SER A 16 6.74 -8.60 11.11
CA SER A 16 7.79 -8.02 11.96
C SER A 16 7.87 -8.68 13.33
N CYS A 17 6.74 -9.06 13.94
CA CYS A 17 6.72 -9.85 15.16
C CYS A 17 7.34 -11.25 14.97
N GLY A 18 7.19 -11.84 13.79
CA GLY A 18 7.83 -13.10 13.40
C GLY A 18 9.32 -12.99 13.03
N GLY A 19 9.93 -11.79 13.11
CA GLY A 19 11.33 -11.58 12.78
C GLY A 19 11.63 -11.29 11.31
N HIS A 20 10.61 -10.96 10.51
CA HIS A 20 10.77 -10.60 9.10
C HIS A 20 10.80 -9.08 8.88
N GLU A 21 11.56 -8.63 7.89
CA GLU A 21 11.52 -7.23 7.45
C GLU A 21 10.29 -7.02 6.56
N ALA A 22 9.36 -6.18 6.98
CA ALA A 22 8.08 -5.97 6.29
C ALA A 22 7.86 -4.51 5.96
N ALA A 23 7.81 -4.18 4.66
CA ALA A 23 7.40 -2.86 4.20
C ALA A 23 5.90 -2.65 4.42
N HIS A 24 5.54 -1.47 4.93
CA HIS A 24 4.16 -0.98 4.97
C HIS A 24 4.10 0.42 4.35
N THR A 25 3.63 0.51 3.11
CA THR A 25 3.51 1.75 2.32
C THR A 25 4.83 2.41 1.90
N TRP A 26 5.89 2.30 2.69
CA TRP A 26 7.17 2.97 2.48
C TRP A 26 8.29 2.00 2.12
N ALA A 27 9.01 2.35 1.06
CA ALA A 27 10.25 1.77 0.60
C ALA A 27 11.41 2.57 1.20
N ILE A 28 12.56 1.92 1.35
CA ILE A 28 13.82 2.56 1.72
C ILE A 28 14.78 2.27 0.56
N PRO A 29 14.84 3.13 -0.46
CA PRO A 29 15.63 2.88 -1.65
C PRO A 29 17.08 2.55 -1.33
N ASN A 30 17.70 1.63 -2.05
CA ASN A 30 19.12 1.25 -1.86
C ASN A 30 19.49 0.72 -0.46
N ARG A 31 18.54 0.48 0.46
CA ARG A 31 18.82 -0.19 1.73
C ARG A 31 19.28 -1.63 1.46
N THR A 32 20.51 -1.95 1.84
CA THR A 32 21.02 -3.32 1.84
C THR A 32 20.70 -4.01 3.17
N HIS A 33 20.54 -5.35 3.13
CA HIS A 33 20.56 -6.17 4.34
C HIS A 33 21.70 -7.19 4.26
N PRO A 34 22.63 -7.22 5.24
CA PRO A 34 22.72 -6.31 6.40
C PRO A 34 23.04 -4.85 5.99
N PRO A 35 22.73 -3.87 6.86
CA PRO A 35 23.15 -2.48 6.63
C PRO A 35 24.69 -2.43 6.53
N PRO A 36 25.26 -1.47 5.78
CA PRO A 36 26.71 -1.36 5.68
C PRO A 36 27.35 -1.06 7.04
N PRO A 37 28.67 -1.30 7.17
CA PRO A 37 29.39 -1.06 8.41
C PRO A 37 29.27 0.40 8.87
N LEU A 38 29.14 0.59 10.19
CA LEU A 38 29.18 1.89 10.86
C LEU A 38 30.43 2.67 10.42
N GLY A 39 30.24 3.90 9.95
CA GLY A 39 31.33 4.79 9.49
C GLY A 39 31.45 4.94 7.97
N THR A 40 30.56 4.32 7.19
CA THR A 40 30.33 4.72 5.80
C THR A 40 29.40 5.94 5.80
N GLU A 41 29.78 7.02 5.10
CA GLU A 41 28.87 8.13 4.82
C GLU A 41 27.79 7.63 3.86
N GLU A 42 26.71 7.06 4.39
CA GLU A 42 25.51 6.85 3.60
C GLU A 42 24.84 8.22 3.37
N GLU A 43 24.66 8.57 2.10
CA GLU A 43 23.73 9.62 1.71
C GLU A 43 22.37 9.31 2.37
N GLU A 44 21.77 10.27 3.07
CA GLU A 44 20.52 10.08 3.77
C GLU A 44 19.43 9.63 2.78
N VAL A 45 19.14 8.34 2.78
CA VAL A 45 18.10 7.79 1.89
C VAL A 45 16.74 8.21 2.43
N LYS A 46 16.12 9.16 1.74
CA LYS A 46 14.75 9.57 2.02
C LYS A 46 13.79 8.43 1.67
N PRO A 47 12.93 7.97 2.61
CA PRO A 47 11.91 6.97 2.30
C PRO A 47 10.95 7.49 1.22
N GLU A 48 10.54 6.60 0.32
CA GLU A 48 9.53 6.89 -0.70
C GLU A 48 8.36 5.90 -0.62
N ARG A 49 7.24 6.17 -1.30
CA ARG A 49 6.14 5.20 -1.37
C ARG A 49 6.63 3.95 -2.11
N CYS A 50 6.39 2.74 -1.58
CA CYS A 50 6.76 1.51 -2.29
C CYS A 50 6.20 1.48 -3.71
N GLY A 51 4.96 1.92 -3.90
CA GLY A 51 4.34 1.95 -5.21
C GLY A 51 5.01 2.91 -6.20
N LYS A 52 5.65 4.01 -5.73
CA LYS A 52 6.42 4.92 -6.59
C LYS A 52 7.68 4.23 -7.11
N CYS A 53 8.44 3.60 -6.20
CA CYS A 53 9.61 2.81 -6.59
C CYS A 53 9.23 1.68 -7.56
N ILE A 54 8.17 0.91 -7.27
CA ILE A 54 7.69 -0.18 -8.12
C ILE A 54 7.29 0.33 -9.52
N LYS A 55 6.49 1.41 -9.59
CA LYS A 55 6.08 2.02 -10.85
C LYS A 55 7.30 2.47 -11.66
N ALA A 56 8.28 3.09 -11.01
CA ALA A 56 9.51 3.55 -11.65
C ALA A 56 10.35 2.40 -12.21
N ASN A 57 10.44 1.27 -11.51
CA ASN A 57 11.12 0.07 -12.00
C ASN A 57 10.43 -0.52 -13.22
N ILE A 58 9.11 -0.66 -13.18
CA ILE A 58 8.32 -1.18 -14.30
C ILE A 58 8.48 -0.31 -15.54
N VAL A 59 8.39 1.03 -15.40
CA VAL A 59 8.64 1.97 -16.51
C VAL A 59 10.05 1.81 -17.08
N ARG A 60 11.04 1.51 -16.24
CA ARG A 60 12.43 1.25 -16.64
C ARG A 60 12.70 -0.20 -17.07
N LYS A 61 11.66 -1.04 -17.17
CA LYS A 61 11.75 -2.47 -17.50
C LYS A 61 12.68 -3.27 -16.57
N ARG A 62 12.65 -2.93 -15.28
CA ARG A 62 13.36 -3.63 -14.20
C ARG A 62 12.40 -4.46 -13.34
N PRO A 63 12.89 -5.50 -12.65
CA PRO A 63 12.12 -6.19 -11.63
C PRO A 63 11.42 -5.22 -10.67
N PRO A 64 10.10 -5.37 -10.42
CA PRO A 64 9.29 -4.41 -9.66
C PRO A 64 9.87 -3.99 -8.31
N LEU A 65 10.47 -4.90 -7.54
CA LEU A 65 10.96 -4.63 -6.18
C LEU A 65 12.45 -4.30 -6.13
N GLU A 66 13.14 -4.26 -7.28
CA GLU A 66 14.59 -4.01 -7.33
C GLU A 66 14.93 -2.63 -6.74
N GLY A 67 15.83 -2.60 -5.77
CA GLY A 67 16.29 -1.35 -5.18
C GLY A 67 15.26 -0.59 -4.34
N CYS A 68 14.04 -1.12 -4.13
CA CYS A 68 13.02 -0.49 -3.29
C CYS A 68 13.23 -0.71 -1.78
N GLY A 69 14.36 -1.32 -1.41
CA GLY A 69 14.71 -1.75 -0.07
C GLY A 69 14.74 -3.26 0.07
N ALA A 70 15.40 -3.74 1.12
CA ALA A 70 15.53 -5.16 1.40
C ALA A 70 14.48 -5.60 2.43
N PHE A 71 13.29 -5.96 1.93
CA PHE A 71 12.18 -6.49 2.72
C PHE A 71 11.79 -7.90 2.27
N ASP A 72 11.44 -8.75 3.22
CA ASP A 72 10.86 -10.07 2.96
C ASP A 72 9.40 -9.94 2.50
N ILE A 73 8.70 -8.93 3.03
CA ILE A 73 7.25 -8.77 2.85
C ILE A 73 6.92 -7.36 2.38
N TRP A 74 6.10 -7.28 1.33
CA TRP A 74 5.67 -6.04 0.70
C TRP A 74 4.16 -5.84 0.90
N SER A 75 3.78 -4.98 1.85
CA SER A 75 2.39 -4.71 2.20
C SER A 75 2.02 -3.25 1.93
N ASP A 76 0.79 -3.02 1.45
CA ASP A 76 0.28 -1.68 1.12
C ASP A 76 1.16 -0.91 0.11
N CYS A 77 1.75 -1.60 -0.87
CA CYS A 77 2.68 -0.99 -1.82
C CYS A 77 1.97 -0.21 -2.95
N SER A 78 0.80 0.34 -2.65
CA SER A 78 0.06 1.22 -3.54
C SER A 78 0.25 2.67 -3.11
N TYR A 79 -0.02 3.61 -4.00
CA TYR A 79 -0.14 5.02 -3.63
C TYR A 79 -1.23 5.71 -4.44
N ALA A 80 -1.74 6.79 -3.85
CA ALA A 80 -2.60 7.77 -4.49
C ALA A 80 -2.26 9.07 -3.79
N ASP A 81 -1.52 9.97 -4.43
CA ASP A 81 -1.04 11.22 -3.86
C ASP A 81 -1.57 12.37 -4.75
N TRP A 82 -2.01 13.48 -4.14
CA TRP A 82 -2.37 14.67 -4.91
C TRP A 82 -1.15 15.20 -5.65
N VAL A 83 -1.31 15.50 -6.94
CA VAL A 83 -0.27 16.13 -7.76
C VAL A 83 -0.30 17.64 -7.56
N ASP A 84 -1.49 18.22 -7.56
CA ASP A 84 -1.70 19.65 -7.37
C ASP A 84 -3.07 19.94 -6.72
N LYS A 85 -3.43 21.23 -6.65
CA LYS A 85 -4.71 21.70 -6.07
C LYS A 85 -5.91 21.54 -7.02
N THR A 86 -5.76 20.93 -8.20
CA THR A 86 -6.78 20.83 -9.25
C THR A 86 -7.53 19.49 -9.27
N TYR A 87 -7.43 18.73 -8.18
CA TYR A 87 -7.98 17.36 -8.05
C TYR A 87 -7.27 16.30 -8.90
N ASP A 88 -6.06 16.57 -9.40
CA ASP A 88 -5.25 15.55 -10.04
C ASP A 88 -4.56 14.65 -9.00
N VAL A 89 -4.63 13.33 -9.21
CA VAL A 89 -4.07 12.31 -8.32
C VAL A 89 -3.15 11.41 -9.13
N ASP A 90 -1.87 11.41 -8.79
CA ASP A 90 -0.96 10.38 -9.25
C ASP A 90 -1.14 9.16 -8.36
N CYS A 91 -1.51 8.05 -8.99
CA CYS A 91 -1.79 6.82 -8.30
C CYS A 91 -1.24 5.62 -9.04
N TYR A 92 -0.95 4.59 -8.25
CA TYR A 92 -0.51 3.31 -8.75
C TYR A 92 -0.82 2.21 -7.75
N PHE A 93 -1.44 1.15 -8.26
CA PHE A 93 -1.84 -0.01 -7.49
C PHE A 93 -1.27 -1.24 -8.18
N PRO A 94 -0.16 -1.83 -7.69
CA PRO A 94 0.50 -2.96 -8.34
C PRO A 94 -0.45 -4.15 -8.58
N MET A 95 -1.43 -4.35 -7.70
CA MET A 95 -2.45 -5.39 -7.83
C MET A 95 -3.48 -5.18 -8.94
N LEU A 96 -3.55 -3.97 -9.52
CA LEU A 96 -4.36 -3.64 -10.69
C LEU A 96 -3.50 -3.47 -11.94
N GLN A 97 -2.30 -2.93 -11.80
CA GLN A 97 -1.52 -2.40 -12.92
C GLN A 97 -0.18 -3.10 -13.14
N GLY A 98 0.29 -3.92 -12.20
CA GLY A 98 1.66 -4.48 -12.21
C GLY A 98 1.74 -5.99 -12.03
N LEU A 99 0.61 -6.71 -12.07
CA LEU A 99 0.58 -8.16 -11.83
C LEU A 99 1.45 -8.95 -12.82
N ALA A 100 1.43 -8.55 -14.10
CA ALA A 100 2.20 -9.21 -15.15
C ALA A 100 3.71 -9.07 -14.92
N GLU A 101 4.18 -7.88 -14.57
CA GLU A 101 5.58 -7.60 -14.29
C GLU A 101 6.04 -8.25 -12.99
N ILE A 102 5.17 -8.33 -11.98
CA ILE A 102 5.43 -9.08 -10.75
C ILE A 102 5.60 -10.57 -11.07
N HIS A 103 4.73 -11.15 -11.90
CA HIS A 103 4.87 -12.55 -12.31
C HIS A 103 6.16 -12.80 -13.08
N ALA A 104 6.49 -11.93 -14.04
CA ALA A 104 7.69 -12.08 -14.86
C ALA A 104 8.98 -12.06 -14.00
N ALA A 105 9.03 -11.20 -12.99
CA ALA A 105 10.20 -11.08 -12.11
C ALA A 105 10.22 -12.10 -10.95
N TYR A 106 9.05 -12.49 -10.45
CA TYR A 106 8.90 -13.34 -9.25
C TYR A 106 7.90 -14.48 -9.49
N PRO A 107 8.15 -15.41 -10.43
CA PRO A 107 7.15 -16.38 -10.91
C PRO A 107 6.65 -17.37 -9.85
N HIS A 108 7.32 -17.45 -8.69
CA HIS A 108 6.94 -18.29 -7.55
C HIS A 108 6.52 -17.49 -6.32
N ALA A 109 6.16 -16.21 -6.49
CA ALA A 109 5.75 -15.38 -5.36
C ALA A 109 4.49 -15.90 -4.65
N THR A 110 4.44 -15.68 -3.34
CA THR A 110 3.24 -15.85 -2.53
C THR A 110 2.46 -14.55 -2.46
N PHE A 111 1.23 -14.58 -2.94
CA PHE A 111 0.27 -13.49 -2.88
C PHE A 111 -0.50 -13.59 -1.58
N LEU A 112 -0.18 -12.72 -0.63
CA LEU A 112 -1.01 -12.52 0.56
C LEU A 112 -2.09 -11.47 0.27
N LEU A 113 -3.35 -11.91 0.25
CA LEU A 113 -4.53 -11.08 0.00
C LEU A 113 -5.34 -10.86 1.29
N GLY A 114 -5.21 -9.67 1.86
CA GLY A 114 -6.06 -9.23 2.97
C GLY A 114 -7.40 -8.74 2.44
N THR A 115 -8.49 -9.38 2.88
CA THR A 115 -9.86 -9.01 2.50
C THR A 115 -10.63 -8.45 3.68
N ARG A 116 -11.73 -7.77 3.34
CA ARG A 116 -12.62 -7.10 4.28
C ARG A 116 -14.00 -6.96 3.66
N ASP A 117 -15.04 -7.06 4.48
CA ASP A 117 -16.39 -6.67 4.08
C ASP A 117 -16.39 -5.28 3.40
N PRO A 118 -16.93 -5.14 2.18
CA PRO A 118 -16.85 -3.89 1.42
C PRO A 118 -17.43 -2.68 2.15
N ASP A 119 -18.53 -2.84 2.89
CA ASP A 119 -19.15 -1.73 3.62
C ASP A 119 -18.32 -1.28 4.82
N THR A 120 -17.79 -2.24 5.55
CA THR A 120 -16.89 -1.99 6.68
C THR A 120 -15.56 -1.40 6.21
N TRP A 121 -15.09 -1.81 5.03
CA TRP A 121 -13.93 -1.22 4.37
C TRP A 121 -14.19 0.23 3.95
N TYR A 122 -15.30 0.51 3.25
CA TYR A 122 -15.64 1.86 2.81
C TYR A 122 -15.76 2.82 4.00
N LYS A 123 -16.43 2.41 5.08
CA LYS A 123 -16.50 3.18 6.34
C LYS A 123 -15.13 3.50 6.93
N SER A 124 -14.11 2.69 6.66
CA SER A 124 -12.74 2.93 7.12
C SER A 124 -11.95 3.84 6.19
N VAL A 125 -12.26 3.82 4.89
CA VAL A 125 -11.70 4.72 3.88
C VAL A 125 -12.25 6.13 4.07
N SER A 126 -13.58 6.27 4.18
CA SER A 126 -14.26 7.56 4.32
C SER A 126 -13.94 8.32 5.60
N LYS A 127 -13.39 7.63 6.61
CA LYS A 127 -12.94 8.24 7.87
C LYS A 127 -11.44 8.55 7.90
N TRP A 128 -10.69 8.18 6.86
CA TRP A 128 -9.23 8.31 6.85
C TRP A 128 -8.78 9.53 6.03
N GLY A 129 -8.83 10.70 6.66
CA GLY A 129 -8.41 11.95 6.03
C GLY A 129 -9.10 12.15 4.68
N ASP A 130 -8.31 12.36 3.65
CA ASP A 130 -8.72 12.58 2.26
C ASP A 130 -8.60 11.31 1.38
N LEU A 131 -8.41 10.13 1.97
CA LEU A 131 -8.15 8.90 1.21
C LEU A 131 -9.29 8.55 0.26
N GLU A 132 -10.54 8.75 0.69
CA GLU A 132 -11.69 8.55 -0.19
C GLU A 132 -11.63 9.44 -1.43
N ASP A 133 -11.33 10.72 -1.25
CA ASP A 133 -11.20 11.67 -2.36
C ASP A 133 -10.05 11.31 -3.29
N ARG A 134 -8.89 10.93 -2.73
CA ARG A 134 -7.75 10.49 -3.54
C ARG A 134 -8.05 9.24 -4.37
N LEU A 135 -8.77 8.27 -3.79
CA LEU A 135 -9.17 7.06 -4.53
C LEU A 135 -10.22 7.36 -5.60
N ILE A 136 -11.16 8.27 -5.36
CA ILE A 136 -12.17 8.67 -6.34
C ILE A 136 -11.56 9.41 -7.53
N HIS A 137 -10.55 10.25 -7.30
CA HIS A 137 -9.90 11.05 -8.35
C HIS A 137 -8.69 10.35 -9.00
N CYS A 138 -8.33 9.16 -8.53
CA CYS A 138 -7.28 8.35 -9.15
C CYS A 138 -7.67 7.96 -10.58
N ASN A 139 -6.88 8.40 -11.55
CA ASN A 139 -7.07 8.11 -12.97
C ASN A 139 -6.18 6.92 -13.42
N ALA A 140 -6.42 5.75 -12.85
CA ALA A 140 -5.71 4.52 -13.16
C ALA A 140 -6.64 3.45 -13.72
N THR A 141 -6.07 2.47 -14.43
CA THR A 141 -6.83 1.31 -14.92
C THR A 141 -7.57 0.63 -13.78
N GLY A 142 -8.87 0.40 -13.98
CA GLY A 142 -9.76 -0.22 -12.98
C GLY A 142 -10.44 0.77 -12.03
N PHE A 143 -10.03 2.03 -12.00
CA PHE A 143 -10.69 3.08 -11.20
C PHE A 143 -11.90 3.69 -11.93
N PRO A 144 -12.77 4.42 -11.20
CA PRO A 144 -13.97 5.01 -11.79
C PRO A 144 -13.71 6.07 -12.88
N ASN A 145 -12.48 6.60 -13.00
CA ASN A 145 -12.00 7.47 -14.08
C ASN A 145 -12.98 8.59 -14.49
N GLY A 146 -13.52 9.31 -13.50
CA GLY A 146 -14.43 10.43 -13.73
C GLY A 146 -15.86 10.08 -14.15
N ASN A 147 -16.21 8.79 -14.28
CA ASN A 147 -17.56 8.35 -14.67
C ASN A 147 -18.56 8.31 -13.52
N ILE A 148 -18.29 9.05 -12.44
CA ILE A 148 -19.14 9.04 -11.25
C ILE A 148 -19.52 10.46 -10.86
N ASN A 149 -20.72 10.61 -10.33
CA ASN A 149 -21.09 11.84 -9.65
C ASN A 149 -20.35 11.92 -8.31
N VAL A 150 -19.19 12.58 -8.31
CA VAL A 150 -18.31 12.74 -7.13
C VAL A 150 -18.95 13.51 -5.97
N HIS A 151 -20.11 14.14 -6.18
CA HIS A 151 -20.89 14.80 -5.13
C HIS A 151 -21.97 13.90 -4.53
N ASN A 152 -22.21 12.70 -5.07
CA ASN A 152 -23.18 11.76 -4.55
C ASN A 152 -22.50 10.69 -3.68
N ALA A 153 -22.78 10.70 -2.38
CA ALA A 153 -22.18 9.77 -1.42
C ALA A 153 -22.48 8.29 -1.71
N SER A 154 -23.66 7.95 -2.24
CA SER A 154 -23.98 6.57 -2.63
C SER A 154 -23.16 6.15 -3.84
N ALA A 155 -23.08 7.00 -4.87
CA ALA A 155 -22.28 6.72 -6.07
C ALA A 155 -20.80 6.50 -5.72
N ARG A 156 -20.24 7.30 -4.82
CA ARG A 156 -18.86 7.14 -4.32
C ARG A 156 -18.67 5.82 -3.58
N ARG A 157 -19.58 5.50 -2.65
CA ARG A 157 -19.59 4.22 -1.94
C ARG A 157 -19.60 3.06 -2.93
N ASP A 158 -20.58 3.02 -3.81
CA ASP A 158 -20.81 1.89 -4.71
C ASP A 158 -19.65 1.71 -5.68
N SER A 159 -19.05 2.81 -6.14
CA SER A 159 -17.86 2.77 -7.01
C SER A 159 -16.63 2.24 -6.28
N LEU A 160 -16.37 2.70 -5.06
CA LEU A 160 -15.22 2.24 -4.28
C LEU A 160 -15.37 0.80 -3.78
N THR A 161 -16.57 0.38 -3.37
CA THR A 161 -16.81 -1.01 -2.97
C THR A 161 -16.71 -1.95 -4.17
N THR A 162 -17.19 -1.53 -5.34
CA THR A 162 -16.99 -2.26 -6.61
C THR A 162 -15.52 -2.35 -6.98
N LEU A 163 -14.75 -1.27 -6.81
CA LEU A 163 -13.31 -1.30 -7.00
C LEU A 163 -12.64 -2.34 -6.10
N LEU A 164 -12.96 -2.35 -4.79
CA LEU A 164 -12.42 -3.32 -3.84
C LEU A 164 -12.74 -4.77 -4.21
N THR A 165 -13.97 -5.08 -4.62
CA THR A 165 -14.37 -6.44 -5.00
C THR A 165 -13.72 -6.86 -6.31
N THR A 166 -13.68 -5.97 -7.29
CA THR A 166 -13.04 -6.20 -8.59
C THR A 166 -11.55 -6.49 -8.43
N GLN A 167 -10.81 -5.67 -7.66
CA GLN A 167 -9.38 -5.89 -7.46
C GLN A 167 -9.07 -7.17 -6.68
N ASN A 168 -9.91 -7.56 -5.72
CA ASN A 168 -9.77 -8.87 -5.08
C ASN A 168 -9.97 -10.01 -6.08
N GLN A 169 -10.97 -9.89 -6.97
CA GLN A 169 -11.23 -10.92 -7.98
C GLN A 169 -10.10 -11.01 -9.01
N LEU A 170 -9.56 -9.87 -9.47
CA LEU A 170 -8.42 -9.83 -10.38
C LEU A 170 -7.20 -10.57 -9.81
N VAL A 171 -6.90 -10.40 -8.52
CA VAL A 171 -5.79 -11.14 -7.87
C VAL A 171 -6.07 -12.64 -7.83
N ARG A 172 -7.31 -13.06 -7.53
CA ARG A 172 -7.70 -14.48 -7.52
C ARG A 172 -7.57 -15.10 -8.91
N ASP A 173 -8.13 -14.44 -9.91
CA ASP A 173 -8.11 -14.89 -11.31
C ASP A 173 -6.67 -14.97 -11.83
N PHE A 174 -5.84 -14.00 -11.49
CA PHE A 174 -4.43 -13.99 -11.86
C PHE A 174 -3.68 -15.18 -11.29
N VAL A 175 -3.79 -15.44 -9.98
CA VAL A 175 -3.11 -16.60 -9.38
C VAL A 175 -3.66 -17.93 -9.93
N ALA A 176 -4.96 -18.01 -10.22
CA ALA A 176 -5.54 -19.19 -10.85
C ALA A 176 -4.99 -19.46 -12.26
N GLN A 177 -4.69 -18.41 -13.03
CA GLN A 177 -4.05 -18.50 -14.35
C GLN A 177 -2.54 -18.79 -14.28
N HIS A 178 -1.90 -18.50 -13.13
CA HIS A 178 -0.47 -18.67 -12.91
C HIS A 178 -0.21 -19.58 -11.69
N PRO A 179 -0.41 -20.91 -11.82
CA PRO A 179 -0.37 -21.85 -10.69
C PRO A 179 1.02 -22.03 -10.05
N SER A 180 2.06 -21.41 -10.62
CA SER A 180 3.37 -21.30 -9.97
C SER A 180 3.35 -20.39 -8.74
N HIS A 181 2.35 -19.51 -8.64
CA HIS A 181 2.10 -18.67 -7.47
C HIS A 181 1.29 -19.38 -6.41
N THR A 182 1.46 -18.94 -5.16
CA THR A 182 0.59 -19.34 -4.04
C THR A 182 -0.30 -18.16 -3.66
N LEU A 183 -1.60 -18.37 -3.46
CA LEU A 183 -2.51 -17.37 -2.90
C LEU A 183 -2.88 -17.75 -1.46
N LEU A 184 -2.59 -16.86 -0.51
CA LEU A 184 -3.11 -16.94 0.85
C LEU A 184 -4.10 -15.78 1.06
N GLU A 185 -5.38 -16.12 1.17
CA GLU A 185 -6.44 -15.13 1.45
C GLU A 185 -6.85 -15.15 2.93
N VAL A 186 -6.90 -13.97 3.54
CA VAL A 186 -7.28 -13.77 4.94
C VAL A 186 -8.31 -12.65 5.09
N ASP A 187 -9.44 -12.94 5.72
CA ASP A 187 -10.40 -11.91 6.14
C ASP A 187 -9.97 -11.36 7.50
N ILE A 188 -9.62 -10.09 7.54
CA ILE A 188 -9.04 -9.46 8.73
C ILE A 188 -10.01 -9.33 9.92
N HIS A 189 -11.31 -9.56 9.71
CA HIS A 189 -12.34 -9.58 10.76
C HIS A 189 -12.95 -10.97 10.97
N ALA A 190 -12.40 -12.02 10.36
CA ALA A 190 -12.90 -13.38 10.52
C ALA A 190 -12.98 -13.77 12.00
N ASN A 191 -14.19 -14.07 12.45
CA ASN A 191 -14.53 -14.58 13.78
C ASN A 191 -14.80 -16.09 13.77
N SER A 192 -14.44 -16.78 12.68
CA SER A 192 -14.64 -18.23 12.50
C SER A 192 -13.63 -19.09 13.27
N SER A 193 -13.89 -20.40 13.34
CA SER A 193 -13.01 -21.41 13.95
C SER A 193 -11.60 -21.46 13.35
N GLN A 194 -11.41 -20.98 12.11
CA GLN A 194 -10.10 -20.75 11.52
C GLN A 194 -9.84 -19.25 11.42
N THR A 195 -9.36 -18.68 12.52
CA THR A 195 -9.03 -17.25 12.61
C THR A 195 -7.92 -16.88 11.62
N THR A 196 -7.85 -15.59 11.25
CA THR A 196 -6.73 -15.06 10.45
C THR A 196 -5.37 -15.34 11.08
N ALA A 197 -5.28 -15.31 12.41
CA ALA A 197 -4.07 -15.69 13.13
C ALA A 197 -3.64 -17.13 12.84
N THR A 198 -4.60 -18.07 12.82
CA THR A 198 -4.35 -19.50 12.53
C THR A 198 -3.87 -19.69 11.10
N LYS A 199 -4.53 -19.08 10.11
CA LYS A 199 -4.14 -19.19 8.69
C LYS A 199 -2.74 -18.67 8.44
N LEU A 200 -2.44 -17.47 8.96
CA LEU A 200 -1.12 -16.87 8.82
C LEU A 200 -0.04 -17.70 9.53
N SER A 201 -0.34 -18.22 10.72
CA SER A 201 0.59 -19.03 11.48
C SER A 201 0.94 -20.35 10.78
N GLN A 202 -0.07 -21.04 10.26
CA GLN A 202 0.12 -22.27 9.50
C GLN A 202 0.92 -22.05 8.21
N ALA A 203 0.66 -20.95 7.51
CA ALA A 203 1.30 -20.67 6.23
C ALA A 203 2.76 -20.23 6.34
N PHE A 204 3.10 -19.47 7.39
CA PHE A 204 4.43 -18.84 7.50
C PHE A 204 5.27 -19.32 8.68
N GLY A 205 4.76 -20.20 9.54
CA GLY A 205 5.48 -20.67 10.73
C GLY A 205 5.64 -19.61 11.82
N ILE A 206 5.02 -18.44 11.66
CA ILE A 206 5.03 -17.35 12.65
C ILE A 206 3.96 -17.65 13.69
N SER A 207 4.24 -17.42 14.96
CA SER A 207 3.27 -17.74 16.00
C SER A 207 2.00 -16.89 15.91
N SER A 208 0.84 -17.51 16.12
CA SER A 208 -0.48 -16.86 16.05
C SER A 208 -0.63 -15.67 17.02
N HIS A 209 0.15 -15.62 18.10
CA HIS A 209 0.16 -14.48 19.04
C HIS A 209 0.66 -13.17 18.40
N CYS A 210 1.40 -13.25 17.29
CA CYS A 210 1.84 -12.09 16.54
C CYS A 210 0.67 -11.39 15.83
N TRP A 211 -0.45 -12.08 15.62
CA TRP A 211 -1.62 -11.45 15.02
C TRP A 211 -2.33 -10.59 16.05
N LYS A 212 -2.22 -9.28 15.86
CA LYS A 212 -2.97 -8.28 16.62
C LYS A 212 -3.88 -7.58 15.63
N ASN A 213 -5.19 -7.63 15.83
CA ASN A 213 -6.10 -6.81 15.04
C ASN A 213 -5.92 -5.35 15.50
N ILE A 214 -5.05 -4.62 14.81
CA ILE A 214 -4.73 -3.24 15.16
C ILE A 214 -5.82 -2.37 14.53
N PRO A 215 -6.68 -1.71 15.33
CA PRO A 215 -7.65 -0.79 14.78
C PRO A 215 -6.92 0.35 14.06
N PRO A 216 -7.53 0.95 13.02
CA PRO A 216 -6.98 2.12 12.35
C PRO A 216 -6.94 3.31 13.33
N ASN A 217 -5.82 3.43 14.05
CA ASN A 217 -5.40 4.51 14.95
C ASN A 217 -6.43 5.10 15.94
N LYS A 218 -6.23 4.80 17.23
CA LYS A 218 -6.26 5.83 18.30
C LYS A 218 -5.00 6.71 18.30
N GLY A 219 -4.13 6.60 17.29
CA GLY A 219 -3.05 7.53 17.04
C GLY A 219 -3.59 8.76 16.31
N LYS A 220 -4.00 9.77 17.07
CA LYS A 220 -3.74 11.16 16.66
C LYS A 220 -2.22 11.27 16.50
N VAL A 221 -1.69 10.90 15.33
CA VAL A 221 -0.50 11.59 14.86
C VAL A 221 -1.03 13.00 14.65
N ASN A 222 -0.68 13.89 15.58
CA ASN A 222 -1.06 15.30 15.53
C ASN A 222 -0.89 15.75 14.07
N SER A 223 -1.98 16.12 13.42
CA SER A 223 -1.95 16.76 12.10
C SER A 223 -0.99 17.96 12.10
N ILE A 224 -0.73 18.53 13.28
CA ILE A 224 0.30 19.53 13.56
C ILE A 224 1.72 19.01 13.26
N LYS A 225 2.12 17.80 13.70
CA LYS A 225 3.48 17.29 13.44
C LYS A 225 3.73 16.92 11.97
N GLN A 226 2.71 16.44 11.28
CA GLN A 226 2.82 16.15 9.85
C GLN A 226 2.88 17.46 9.04
N LYS A 227 2.07 18.45 9.42
CA LYS A 227 2.11 19.78 8.83
C LYS A 227 3.39 20.56 9.18
N GLU A 228 3.94 20.39 10.38
CA GLU A 228 5.24 20.94 10.78
C GLU A 228 6.40 20.32 10.00
N LEU A 229 6.36 19.00 9.72
CA LEU A 229 7.32 18.35 8.82
C LEU A 229 7.18 18.86 7.38
N GLU A 230 5.94 19.01 6.89
CA GLU A 230 5.65 19.52 5.55
C GLU A 230 6.02 21.02 5.40
N GLU A 231 5.81 21.85 6.44
CA GLU A 231 6.16 23.27 6.47
C GLU A 231 7.68 23.48 6.66
N GLN A 232 8.38 22.62 7.42
CA GLN A 232 9.86 22.64 7.50
C GLN A 232 10.50 22.28 6.15
N LEU A 233 9.93 21.32 5.42
CA LEU A 233 10.38 20.94 4.06
C LEU A 233 10.17 22.05 3.02
N VAL A 234 9.22 22.97 3.23
CA VAL A 234 9.00 24.14 2.35
C VAL A 234 9.97 25.27 2.68
N LEU A 235 10.33 25.46 3.96
CA LEU A 235 11.27 26.50 4.39
C LEU A 235 12.73 26.17 4.05
N GLU A 236 13.11 24.89 4.01
CA GLU A 236 14.47 24.46 3.68
C GLU A 236 14.76 24.45 2.16
N ASN A 237 13.73 24.51 1.31
CA ASN A 237 13.86 24.50 -0.16
C ASN A 237 13.64 25.88 -0.81
N GLY A 238 13.94 26.96 -0.09
CA GLY A 238 13.70 28.34 -0.52
C GLY A 238 14.17 28.65 -1.95
N VAL A 239 13.23 28.68 -2.88
CA VAL A 239 13.31 29.51 -4.09
C VAL A 239 12.52 30.77 -3.79
N VAL A 240 13.23 31.83 -3.43
CA VAL A 240 12.69 33.20 -3.41
C VAL A 240 12.39 33.57 -4.86
N VAL A 241 11.12 33.56 -5.25
CA VAL A 241 10.67 34.28 -6.45
C VAL A 241 10.35 35.70 -5.99
N GLU A 242 11.28 36.62 -6.18
CA GLU A 242 10.99 38.05 -6.11
C GLU A 242 9.99 38.38 -7.23
N GLY A 243 8.78 38.81 -6.85
CA GLY A 243 7.81 39.38 -7.78
C GLY A 243 8.22 40.80 -8.20
N PRO A 244 7.93 41.23 -9.44
CA PRO A 244 8.28 42.57 -9.89
C PRO A 244 7.44 43.64 -9.19
N LYS A 245 8.07 44.80 -8.98
CA LYS A 245 7.50 46.02 -8.38
C LYS A 245 6.33 46.60 -9.19
#